data_AF-A0A838HFL3-F1
#
_entry.id   AF-A0A838HFL3-F1
#
_cell.length_a   1.000
_cell.length_b   1.000
_cell.length_c   1.000
_cell.angle_alpha   90.00
_cell.angle_beta   90.00
_cell.angle_gamma   90.00
#
_symmetry.space_group_name_H-M   'P 1'
#
loop_
_entity.id
_entity.type
_entity.pdbx_description
1 polymer ?
#
loop_
_entity_poly.entity_id
_entity_poly.type
_entity_poly.pdbx_seq_one_letter_code
_entity_poly.pdbx_strand_id
1 'polypeptide(L)'
;MIRSPHVADLLDRYRTGELPALEAGRVKEHLSACPACARRLTEIEALAADVARGYRAWKVDAEARAPTPADLRASVLARIARPAGGGPPPVRTPGWGWLTVPRLVPGLGMAAVAVLAFGVLLRQQIRSPADAELGLRKPSAAAPQRDEAPSAILVPRDGVDQA
;
A
#
# COMPACT_ATOMS: atom_id res chain seq x y z
N MET A 1 -8.11 -8.23 -21.38
CA MET A 1 -7.02 -7.67 -20.56
C MET A 1 -7.41 -7.80 -19.10
N ILE A 2 -6.91 -8.82 -18.39
CA ILE A 2 -7.17 -8.97 -16.96
C ILE A 2 -6.22 -8.00 -16.23
N ARG A 3 -6.71 -6.78 -15.95
CA ARG A 3 -6.04 -5.83 -15.04
C ARG A 3 -6.42 -6.23 -13.61
N SER A 4 -5.84 -7.30 -13.09
CA SER A 4 -6.01 -7.60 -11.67
C SER A 4 -5.15 -6.60 -10.88
N PRO A 5 -5.74 -5.70 -10.07
CA PRO A 5 -4.99 -4.74 -9.27
C PRO A 5 -4.04 -5.46 -8.30
N HIS A 6 -4.42 -6.66 -7.85
CA HIS A 6 -3.60 -7.49 -6.99
C HIS A 6 -2.28 -7.93 -7.65
N VAL A 7 -2.29 -8.23 -8.95
CA VAL A 7 -1.07 -8.63 -9.67
C VAL A 7 -0.12 -7.44 -9.81
N ALA A 8 -0.65 -6.23 -10.03
CA ALA A 8 0.16 -5.03 -10.13
C ALA A 8 0.86 -4.70 -8.80
N ASP A 9 0.14 -4.80 -7.68
CA ASP A 9 0.69 -4.61 -6.33
C ASP A 9 1.81 -5.62 -6.03
N LEU A 10 1.59 -6.89 -6.35
CA LEU A 10 2.54 -7.96 -6.09
C LEU A 10 3.84 -7.82 -6.91
N LEU A 11 3.73 -7.37 -8.17
CA LEU A 11 4.90 -7.05 -9.01
C LEU A 11 5.66 -5.81 -8.50
N ASP A 12 4.98 -4.80 -7.98
CA ASP A 12 5.65 -3.63 -7.42
C ASP A 12 6.42 -4.00 -6.14
N ARG A 13 5.80 -4.77 -5.23
CA ARG A 13 6.48 -5.31 -4.03
C ARG A 13 7.66 -6.21 -4.36
N TYR A 14 7.57 -7.00 -5.44
CA TYR A 14 8.70 -7.77 -5.95
C TYR A 14 9.85 -6.85 -6.38
N ARG A 15 9.54 -5.82 -7.17
CA ARG A 15 10.50 -4.83 -7.68
C ARG A 15 11.18 -4.04 -6.57
N THR A 16 10.46 -3.67 -5.51
CA THR A 16 11.01 -2.91 -4.36
C THR A 16 11.76 -3.80 -3.35
N GLY A 17 11.70 -5.12 -3.49
CA GLY A 17 12.32 -6.06 -2.55
C GLY A 17 11.53 -6.22 -1.23
N GLU A 18 10.26 -5.81 -1.22
CA GLU A 18 9.36 -5.90 -0.06
C GLU A 18 8.67 -7.26 0.08
N LEU A 19 8.88 -8.17 -0.88
CA LEU A 19 8.37 -9.54 -0.79
C LEU A 19 9.29 -10.42 0.09
N PRO A 20 8.71 -11.25 0.98
CA PRO A 20 9.44 -12.32 1.65
C PRO A 20 10.13 -13.25 0.64
N ALA A 21 11.29 -13.81 1.01
CA ALA A 21 12.12 -14.63 0.11
C ALA A 21 11.36 -15.79 -0.57
N LEU A 22 10.46 -16.46 0.16
CA LEU A 22 9.63 -17.54 -0.38
C LEU A 22 8.69 -17.04 -1.49
N GLU A 23 8.02 -15.91 -1.28
CA GLU A 23 7.09 -15.32 -2.25
C GLU A 23 7.85 -14.76 -3.46
N ALA A 24 8.97 -14.09 -3.22
CA ALA A 24 9.85 -13.60 -4.28
C ALA A 24 10.33 -14.74 -5.18
N GLY A 25 10.65 -15.91 -4.62
CA GLY A 25 10.97 -17.12 -5.39
C GLY A 25 9.83 -17.57 -6.32
N ARG A 26 8.59 -17.62 -5.81
CA ARG A 26 7.40 -17.98 -6.61
C ARG A 26 7.12 -16.97 -7.72
N VAL A 27 7.28 -15.68 -7.44
CA VAL A 27 7.13 -14.62 -8.45
C VAL A 27 8.19 -14.75 -9.53
N LYS A 28 9.45 -14.96 -9.13
CA LYS A 28 10.56 -15.16 -10.08
C LYS A 28 10.31 -16.36 -10.99
N GLU A 29 9.86 -17.48 -10.43
CA GLU A 29 9.47 -18.67 -11.20
C GLU A 29 8.35 -18.35 -12.19
N HIS A 30 7.29 -17.68 -11.73
CA HIS A 30 6.18 -17.26 -12.60
C HIS A 30 6.63 -16.31 -13.72
N LEU A 31 7.49 -15.33 -13.42
CA LEU A 31 8.04 -14.40 -14.41
C LEU A 31 8.85 -15.11 -15.49
N SER A 32 9.54 -16.21 -15.14
CA SER A 32 10.25 -17.04 -16.12
C SER A 32 9.29 -17.83 -17.04
N ALA A 33 8.11 -18.19 -16.54
CA ALA A 33 7.11 -18.96 -17.27
C ALA A 33 6.09 -18.10 -18.04
N CYS A 34 5.87 -16.84 -17.64
CA CYS A 34 4.80 -15.99 -18.17
C CYS A 34 5.34 -14.68 -18.77
N PRO A 35 5.55 -14.61 -20.10
CA PRO A 35 6.07 -13.42 -20.79
C PRO A 35 5.19 -12.17 -20.62
N ALA A 36 3.88 -12.34 -20.42
CA ALA A 36 2.97 -11.21 -20.21
C ALA A 36 3.25 -10.48 -18.89
N CYS A 37 3.47 -11.24 -17.81
CA CYS A 37 3.83 -10.67 -16.50
C CYS A 37 5.24 -10.08 -16.52
N ALA A 38 6.19 -10.69 -17.24
CA ALA A 38 7.53 -10.14 -17.43
C ALA A 38 7.50 -8.77 -18.14
N ARG A 39 6.77 -8.64 -19.26
CA ARG A 39 6.58 -7.35 -19.93
C ARG A 39 5.96 -6.32 -19.00
N ARG A 40 4.97 -6.72 -18.19
CA ARG A 40 4.31 -5.81 -17.25
C ARG A 40 5.27 -5.32 -16.16
N LEU A 41 6.17 -6.18 -15.66
CA LEU A 41 7.21 -5.76 -14.72
C LEU A 41 8.15 -4.73 -15.37
N THR A 42 8.59 -4.97 -16.61
CA THR A 42 9.41 -4.00 -17.37
C THR A 42 8.70 -2.66 -17.57
N GLU A 43 7.38 -2.65 -17.84
CA GLU A 43 6.60 -1.41 -17.93
C GLU A 43 6.59 -0.63 -16.60
N ILE A 44 6.43 -1.33 -15.48
CA ILE A 44 6.46 -0.72 -14.13
C ILE A 44 7.85 -0.16 -13.84
N GLU A 45 8.91 -0.89 -14.17
CA GLU A 45 10.30 -0.45 -14.00
C GLU A 45 10.62 0.79 -14.86
N ALA A 46 10.17 0.81 -16.11
CA ALA A 46 10.33 1.97 -16.99
C ALA A 46 9.63 3.21 -16.42
N LEU A 47 8.37 3.07 -16.00
CA LEU A 47 7.62 4.17 -15.37
C LEU A 47 8.31 4.67 -14.09
N ALA A 48 8.78 3.76 -13.24
CA ALA A 48 9.51 4.10 -12.02
C ALA A 48 10.81 4.86 -12.33
N ALA A 49 11.54 4.45 -13.36
CA ALA A 49 12.75 5.14 -13.81
C ALA A 49 12.45 6.55 -14.34
N ASP A 50 11.35 6.72 -15.07
CA ASP A 50 10.90 8.02 -15.60
C ASP A 50 10.54 8.98 -14.46
N VAL A 51 9.75 8.51 -13.50
CA VAL A 51 9.40 9.29 -12.29
C VAL A 51 10.66 9.66 -11.51
N ALA A 52 11.60 8.73 -11.32
CA ALA A 52 12.84 8.99 -10.61
C ALA A 52 13.71 10.06 -11.33
N ARG A 53 13.75 10.05 -12.67
CA ARG A 53 14.44 11.10 -13.45
C ARG A 53 13.76 12.45 -13.28
N GLY A 54 12.43 12.50 -13.41
CA GLY A 54 11.66 13.73 -13.21
C GLY A 54 11.84 14.31 -11.80
N TYR A 55 11.80 13.45 -10.77
CA TYR A 55 12.02 13.85 -9.39
C TYR A 55 13.42 14.42 -9.16
N ARG A 56 14.47 13.81 -9.71
CA ARG A 56 15.85 14.34 -9.59
C ARG A 56 15.99 15.71 -10.25
N ALA A 57 15.46 15.88 -11.45
CA ALA A 57 15.48 17.17 -12.15
C ALA A 57 14.74 18.24 -11.33
N TRP A 58 13.52 17.94 -10.90
CA TRP A 58 12.74 18.83 -10.04
C TRP A 58 13.48 19.18 -8.74
N LYS A 59 14.13 18.21 -8.10
CA LYS A 59 14.86 18.41 -6.84
C LYS A 59 16.01 19.41 -7.01
N VAL A 60 16.80 19.28 -8.07
CA VAL A 60 17.88 20.23 -8.38
C VAL A 60 17.33 21.65 -8.55
N ASP A 61 16.24 21.80 -9.31
CA ASP A 61 15.63 23.12 -9.51
C ASP A 61 14.98 23.67 -8.23
N ALA A 62 14.46 22.80 -7.37
CA ALA A 62 13.85 23.17 -6.09
C ALA A 62 14.91 23.61 -5.08
N GLU A 63 16.05 22.93 -5.03
CA GLU A 63 17.21 23.31 -4.21
C GLU A 63 17.82 24.64 -4.68
N ALA A 64 17.94 24.85 -6.00
CA ALA A 64 18.40 26.12 -6.57
C ALA A 64 17.45 27.30 -6.28
N ARG A 65 16.16 27.01 -6.12
CA ARG A 65 15.11 28.00 -5.79
C ARG A 65 14.75 28.02 -4.31
N ALA A 66 15.45 27.26 -3.46
CA ALA A 66 15.12 27.17 -2.06
C ALA A 66 15.27 28.55 -1.40
N PRO A 67 14.25 29.05 -0.68
CA PRO A 67 14.35 30.34 0.00
C PRO A 67 15.48 30.27 1.03
N THR A 68 16.29 31.32 1.10
CA THR A 68 17.34 31.39 2.12
C THR A 68 16.70 31.52 3.51
N PRO A 69 17.42 31.19 4.59
CA PRO A 69 16.94 31.45 5.94
C PRO A 69 16.59 32.93 6.17
N ALA A 70 17.24 33.86 5.48
CA ALA A 70 16.92 35.29 5.53
C ALA A 70 15.58 35.59 4.85
N ASP A 71 15.31 35.01 3.68
CA ASP A 71 14.02 35.15 2.97
C ASP A 71 12.87 34.58 3.81
N LEU A 72 13.09 33.43 4.46
CA LEU A 72 12.12 32.84 5.36
C LEU A 72 11.85 33.76 6.57
N ARG A 73 12.89 34.30 7.21
CA ARG A 73 12.74 35.27 8.31
C ARG A 73 11.99 36.52 7.85
N ALA A 74 12.35 37.08 6.71
CA ALA A 74 11.67 38.24 6.13
C ALA A 74 10.18 37.94 5.87
N SER A 75 9.86 36.75 5.37
CA SER A 75 8.47 36.32 5.14
C SER A 75 7.67 36.20 6.44
N VAL A 76 8.28 35.66 7.51
CA VAL A 76 7.66 35.53 8.83
C VAL A 76 7.44 36.91 9.45
N LEU A 77 8.45 37.79 9.42
CA LEU A 77 8.34 39.15 9.93
C LEU A 77 7.28 39.95 9.16
N ALA A 78 7.23 39.82 7.84
CA ALA A 78 6.19 40.47 7.03
C ALA A 78 4.78 39.98 7.40
N ARG A 79 4.64 38.71 7.78
CA ARG A 79 3.35 38.13 8.21
C ARG A 79 2.94 38.60 9.60
N ILE A 80 3.88 38.78 10.53
CA ILE A 80 3.63 39.29 11.89
C ILE A 80 3.36 40.79 11.85
N ALA A 81 4.14 41.54 11.07
CA ALA A 81 4.00 42.99 10.94
C ALA A 81 2.74 43.41 10.19
N ARG A 82 2.09 42.49 9.46
CA ARG A 82 0.78 42.74 8.86
C ARG A 82 -0.23 42.88 10.01
N PRO A 83 -0.74 44.08 10.30
CA PRO A 83 -1.68 44.25 11.40
C PRO A 83 -2.90 43.37 11.14
N ALA A 84 -3.43 42.73 12.19
CA ALA A 84 -4.70 41.99 12.15
C ALA A 84 -5.92 42.91 11.89
N GLY A 85 -5.70 44.11 11.34
CA GLY A 85 -6.67 45.20 11.17
C GLY A 85 -7.56 45.07 9.94
N GLY A 86 -7.59 43.92 9.29
CA GLY A 86 -8.66 43.57 8.36
C GLY A 86 -9.46 42.45 8.99
N GLY A 87 -10.72 42.70 9.32
CA GLY A 87 -11.67 41.64 9.69
C GLY A 87 -11.62 40.48 8.68
N PRO A 88 -12.21 39.32 9.01
CA PRO A 88 -12.19 38.14 8.14
C PRO A 88 -12.47 38.59 6.70
N PRO A 89 -11.59 38.24 5.72
CA PRO A 89 -11.80 38.65 4.35
C PRO A 89 -13.25 38.32 4.00
N PRO A 90 -14.00 39.24 3.36
CA PRO A 90 -15.37 38.94 3.00
C PRO A 90 -15.33 37.60 2.29
N VAL A 91 -15.98 36.60 2.87
CA VAL A 91 -16.08 35.28 2.27
C VAL A 91 -16.81 35.54 0.97
N ARG A 92 -16.05 35.68 -0.11
CA ARG A 92 -16.57 35.58 -1.47
C ARG A 92 -16.99 34.13 -1.57
N THR A 93 -18.18 33.84 -1.07
CA THR A 93 -18.87 32.61 -1.40
C THR A 93 -18.86 32.58 -2.93
N PRO A 94 -18.18 31.60 -3.56
CA PRO A 94 -18.24 31.48 -5.00
C PRO A 94 -19.72 31.42 -5.35
N GLY A 95 -20.16 32.37 -6.18
CA GLY A 95 -21.56 32.60 -6.49
C GLY A 95 -22.20 31.38 -7.15
N TRP A 96 -22.55 30.39 -6.34
CA TRP A 96 -23.54 29.36 -6.62
C TRP A 96 -24.92 29.92 -6.30
N GLY A 97 -25.17 31.18 -6.69
CA GLY A 97 -26.46 31.87 -6.53
C GLY A 97 -27.59 31.30 -7.38
N TRP A 98 -27.35 30.16 -8.04
CA TRP A 98 -28.36 29.39 -8.77
C TRP A 98 -28.79 28.10 -8.04
N LEU A 99 -28.17 27.76 -6.89
CA LEU A 99 -28.49 26.54 -6.13
C LEU A 99 -29.30 26.76 -4.85
N THR A 100 -29.98 27.90 -4.69
CA THR A 100 -31.05 28.03 -3.70
C THR A 100 -32.34 27.40 -4.24
N VAL A 101 -32.41 26.06 -4.20
CA VAL A 101 -33.66 25.31 -4.35
C VAL A 101 -34.17 24.96 -2.95
N PRO A 102 -35.20 25.63 -2.41
CA PRO A 102 -35.57 25.52 -0.99
C PRO A 102 -36.49 24.32 -0.66
N ARG A 103 -36.43 23.18 -1.39
CA ARG A 103 -37.42 22.09 -1.22
C ARG A 103 -36.94 20.64 -1.39
N LEU A 104 -35.65 20.32 -1.19
CA LEU A 104 -35.14 18.93 -1.36
C LEU A 104 -34.25 18.40 -0.22
N VAL A 105 -34.27 19.02 0.97
CA VAL A 105 -33.34 18.67 2.06
C VAL A 105 -33.70 17.43 2.91
N PRO A 106 -34.94 16.88 2.98
CA PRO A 106 -35.13 15.67 3.79
C PRO A 106 -34.68 14.36 3.09
N GLY A 107 -34.44 14.36 1.77
CA GLY A 107 -34.10 13.14 1.03
C GLY A 107 -32.63 12.74 1.09
N LEU A 108 -31.71 13.71 1.07
CA LEU A 108 -30.26 13.46 1.02
C LEU A 108 -29.69 12.94 2.34
N GLY A 109 -30.28 13.31 3.48
CA GLY A 109 -29.89 12.77 4.78
C GLY A 109 -30.14 11.26 4.88
N MET A 110 -31.29 10.79 4.41
CA MET A 110 -31.64 9.36 4.39
C MET A 110 -30.74 8.55 3.46
N ALA A 111 -30.37 9.09 2.29
CA ALA A 111 -29.47 8.40 1.36
C ALA A 111 -28.07 8.21 1.95
N ALA A 112 -27.53 9.21 2.65
CA ALA A 112 -26.23 9.09 3.32
C ALA A 112 -26.26 8.05 4.45
N VAL A 113 -27.34 7.99 5.24
CA VAL A 113 -27.52 6.98 6.28
C VAL A 113 -27.67 5.58 5.69
N ALA A 114 -28.41 5.43 4.59
CA ALA A 114 -28.57 4.14 3.91
C ALA A 114 -27.25 3.62 3.32
N VAL A 115 -26.42 4.49 2.72
CA VAL A 115 -25.09 4.12 2.21
C VAL A 115 -24.15 3.72 3.34
N LEU A 116 -24.17 4.44 4.48
CA LEU A 116 -23.39 4.09 5.66
C LEU A 116 -23.83 2.75 6.26
N ALA A 117 -25.14 2.54 6.42
CA ALA A 117 -25.70 1.29 6.94
C ALA A 117 -25.37 0.11 6.01
N PHE A 118 -25.49 0.29 4.70
CA PHE A 118 -25.16 -0.74 3.71
C PHE A 118 -23.66 -1.05 3.68
N GLY A 119 -22.80 -0.04 3.80
CA GLY A 119 -21.35 -0.23 3.93
C GLY A 119 -20.95 -1.00 5.20
N VAL A 120 -21.62 -0.73 6.34
CA VAL A 120 -21.42 -1.48 7.58
C VAL A 120 -21.88 -2.93 7.44
N LEU A 121 -23.03 -3.17 6.80
CA LEU A 121 -23.58 -4.52 6.57
C LEU A 121 -22.65 -5.37 5.69
N LEU A 122 -22.15 -4.79 4.58
CA LEU A 122 -21.18 -5.45 3.69
C LEU A 122 -19.88 -5.81 4.42
N ARG A 123 -19.41 -4.93 5.31
CA ARG A 123 -18.20 -5.19 6.11
C ARG A 123 -18.38 -6.35 7.09
N GLN A 124 -19.59 -6.54 7.64
CA GLN A 124 -19.88 -7.69 8.49
C GLN A 124 -19.95 -8.99 7.70
N GLN A 125 -20.56 -8.98 6.50
CA GLN A 125 -20.66 -10.17 5.66
C GLN A 125 -19.29 -10.71 5.21
N ILE A 126 -18.32 -9.83 4.93
CA ILE A 126 -16.96 -10.24 4.56
C ILE A 126 -16.19 -10.84 5.75
N ARG A 127 -16.54 -10.45 7.00
CA ARG A 127 -15.90 -10.98 8.20
C ARG A 127 -16.46 -12.33 8.67
N SER A 128 -17.70 -12.69 8.32
CA SER A 128 -18.37 -13.87 8.88
C SER A 128 -18.19 -15.25 8.19
N PRO A 129 -17.50 -15.47 7.05
CA PRO A 129 -17.42 -16.83 6.49
C PRO A 129 -16.24 -17.67 7.03
N ALA A 130 -15.28 -17.08 7.75
CA ALA A 130 -14.08 -17.81 8.19
C ALA A 130 -14.24 -18.55 9.53
N ASP A 131 -15.18 -18.14 10.39
CA ASP A 131 -15.33 -18.72 11.74
C ASP A 131 -16.40 -19.83 11.82
N ALA A 132 -17.18 -20.05 10.75
CA ALA A 132 -18.23 -21.07 10.72
C ALA A 132 -17.72 -22.49 10.40
N GLU A 133 -16.52 -22.64 9.85
CA GLU A 133 -15.95 -23.95 9.47
C GLU A 133 -14.86 -24.49 10.42
N LEU A 134 -14.53 -23.80 11.52
CA LEU A 134 -13.56 -24.28 12.51
C LEU A 134 -14.19 -25.02 13.71
N GLY A 135 -15.50 -25.28 13.68
CA GLY A 135 -16.23 -26.03 14.71
C GLY A 135 -16.33 -27.54 14.48
N LEU A 136 -15.80 -28.10 13.38
CA LEU A 136 -16.08 -29.48 12.97
C LEU A 136 -14.85 -30.28 12.53
N ARG A 137 -13.77 -30.23 13.30
CA ARG A 137 -12.85 -31.37 13.36
C ARG A 137 -12.11 -31.41 14.68
N LYS A 138 -12.71 -32.09 15.65
CA LYS A 138 -12.01 -32.68 16.79
C LYS A 138 -11.20 -33.86 16.22
N PRO A 139 -9.85 -33.80 16.11
CA PRO A 139 -9.07 -35.00 15.80
C PRO A 139 -9.14 -35.93 17.01
N SER A 140 -10.09 -36.85 16.95
CA SER A 140 -10.08 -38.10 17.69
C SER A 140 -9.04 -39.01 17.06
N ALA A 141 -7.83 -39.03 17.61
CA ALA A 141 -6.90 -40.17 17.52
C ALA A 141 -5.66 -39.88 18.39
N ALA A 142 -5.79 -40.06 19.70
CA ALA A 142 -4.65 -40.35 20.55
C ALA A 142 -4.45 -41.88 20.55
N ALA A 143 -3.52 -42.35 19.72
CA ALA A 143 -2.94 -43.70 19.74
C ALA A 143 -1.56 -43.63 19.05
N PRO A 144 -0.63 -44.54 19.36
CA PRO A 144 0.39 -44.38 20.38
C PRO A 144 1.74 -43.94 19.81
N GLN A 145 2.48 -43.26 20.67
CA GLN A 145 3.91 -42.95 20.59
C GLN A 145 4.69 -44.21 20.18
N ARG A 146 5.22 -44.23 18.95
CA ARG A 146 6.29 -45.16 18.58
C ARG A 146 7.60 -44.48 18.89
N ASP A 147 8.26 -45.01 19.90
CA ASP A 147 9.70 -44.93 20.09
C ASP A 147 10.38 -45.43 18.81
N GLU A 148 10.96 -44.52 18.01
CA GLU A 148 11.99 -44.88 17.05
C GLU A 148 13.26 -44.13 17.41
N ALA A 149 14.27 -44.95 17.71
CA ALA A 149 15.56 -44.64 18.29
C ALA A 149 16.43 -43.75 17.38
N PRO A 150 17.46 -43.09 17.96
CA PRO A 150 18.43 -42.31 17.21
C PRO A 150 19.32 -43.20 16.34
N SER A 151 19.15 -43.10 15.01
CA SER A 151 20.15 -43.58 14.05
C SER A 151 21.40 -42.72 14.17
N ALA A 152 22.42 -43.28 14.83
CA ALA A 152 23.79 -42.80 14.82
C ALA A 152 24.32 -42.81 13.37
N ILE A 153 24.46 -41.62 12.78
CA ILE A 153 25.21 -41.43 11.54
C ILE A 153 26.70 -41.46 11.90
N LEU A 154 27.32 -42.62 11.68
CA LEU A 154 28.77 -42.80 11.62
C LEU A 154 29.30 -42.00 10.42
N VAL A 155 29.98 -40.89 10.70
CA VAL A 155 30.80 -40.17 9.72
C VAL A 155 32.19 -40.81 9.72
N PRO A 156 32.69 -41.35 8.59
CA PRO A 156 34.06 -41.80 8.48
C PRO A 156 34.99 -40.58 8.45
N ARG A 157 35.96 -40.59 9.36
CA ARG A 157 37.05 -39.62 9.43
C ARG A 157 38.25 -40.21 8.71
N ASP A 158 38.28 -40.07 7.39
CA ASP A 158 39.50 -40.31 6.62
C ASP A 158 40.30 -39.02 6.56
N GLY A 159 41.38 -38.99 7.34
CA GLY A 159 42.47 -38.07 7.13
C GLY A 159 43.39 -38.63 6.05
N VAL A 160 43.87 -37.77 5.15
CA VAL A 160 45.13 -37.99 4.43
C VAL A 160 45.82 -36.63 4.29
N ASP A 161 46.89 -36.50 5.06
CA ASP A 161 48.00 -35.59 4.81
C ASP A 161 48.50 -35.70 3.36
N GLN A 162 48.83 -34.57 2.74
CA GLN A 162 50.01 -34.52 1.87
C GLN A 162 50.43 -33.08 1.53
N ALA A 163 51.65 -32.78 2.00
CA ALA A 163 52.69 -31.89 1.45
C ALA A 163 52.43 -30.38 1.34
#